data_AF-A0A7I9VFJ7-F1
#
_entry.id   AF-A0A7I9VFJ7-F1
#
_cell.length_a   1.000
_cell.length_b   1.000
_cell.length_c   1.000
_cell.angle_alpha   90.00
_cell.angle_beta   90.00
_cell.angle_gamma   90.00
#
_symmetry.space_group_name_H-M   'P 1'
#
loop_
_entity.id
_entity.type
_entity.pdbx_description
1 polymer ?
#
loop_
_entity_poly.entity_id
_entity_poly.type
_entity_poly.pdbx_seq_one_letter_code
_entity_poly.pdbx_strand_id
1 'polypeptide(L)'
;MTIITVTTQQELDKALADKACTIYVESPDGVWLTLNSSGSSHVVAGGSSHVEAGGRSHVEARDSSHVEARDSSHVEARGRSHVEAWDSSHVVAGGRSHVVARGRSHVVAGGSSHVEAWDRSHVEAGGRSHVEARDSSHVEARDSSHVEAWDRSHVEARRCVAIHLHSQRVTLDGGVVIDMTAVDMTDPRTWCEVRGVKVIPGETTADDIAVVFKAVDDKWTTPRGVDYRPGSTPEAPDWEPTTFCGHGLHFGVSPSRSADYLQDATRFVRVGVLLSEMVPLDDKCKAKRVVTACVAVDREGREVTA
;
A
#
# COMPACT_ATOMS: atom_id res chain seq x y z
N MET A 1 17.60 -13.12 39.72
CA MET A 1 16.67 -13.26 38.57
C MET A 1 17.34 -14.15 37.57
N THR A 2 16.69 -15.24 37.16
CA THR A 2 17.25 -16.18 36.17
C THR A 2 16.95 -15.67 34.77
N ILE A 3 18.00 -15.44 33.98
CA ILE A 3 17.93 -15.05 32.57
C ILE A 3 18.49 -16.21 31.76
N ILE A 4 17.75 -16.67 30.75
CA ILE A 4 18.15 -17.80 29.89
C ILE A 4 17.93 -17.40 28.43
N THR A 5 18.88 -17.75 27.56
CA THR A 5 18.72 -17.67 26.10
C THR A 5 18.36 -19.06 25.56
N VAL A 6 17.37 -19.12 24.69
CA VAL A 6 16.87 -20.35 24.07
C VAL A 6 16.82 -20.20 22.56
N THR A 7 17.14 -21.28 21.87
CA THR A 7 17.19 -21.36 20.39
C THR A 7 16.29 -22.47 19.85
N THR A 8 15.83 -23.38 20.73
CA THR A 8 14.98 -24.52 20.38
C THR A 8 13.74 -24.60 21.28
N GLN A 9 12.71 -25.31 20.82
CA GLN A 9 11.49 -25.51 21.61
C GLN A 9 11.77 -26.25 22.93
N GLN A 10 12.67 -27.23 22.92
CA GLN A 10 13.01 -27.99 24.13
C GLN A 10 13.67 -27.11 25.20
N GLU A 11 14.52 -26.17 24.80
CA GLU A 11 15.13 -25.20 25.71
C GLU A 11 14.09 -24.23 26.27
N LEU A 12 13.16 -23.78 25.43
CA LEU A 12 12.06 -22.92 25.83
C LEU A 12 11.13 -23.61 26.84
N ASP A 13 10.69 -24.82 26.53
CA ASP A 13 9.81 -25.63 27.41
C ASP A 13 10.48 -25.86 28.77
N LYS A 14 11.78 -26.14 28.77
CA LYS A 14 12.55 -26.30 30.00
C LYS A 14 12.65 -24.99 30.79
N ALA A 15 12.96 -23.88 30.12
CA ALA A 15 13.05 -22.57 30.77
C ALA A 15 11.72 -22.14 31.40
N LEU A 16 10.60 -22.45 30.75
CA LEU A 16 9.24 -22.24 31.28
C LEU A 16 8.96 -23.15 32.48
N ALA A 17 9.29 -24.44 32.39
CA ALA A 17 9.13 -25.39 33.50
C ALA A 17 9.95 -24.99 34.74
N ASP A 18 11.16 -24.48 34.51
CA ASP A 18 12.08 -23.97 35.54
C ASP A 18 11.66 -22.58 36.08
N LYS A 19 10.56 -22.00 35.55
CA LYS A 19 10.04 -20.67 35.91
C LYS A 19 11.11 -19.58 35.81
N ALA A 20 11.88 -19.61 34.72
CA ALA A 20 12.81 -18.54 34.42
C ALA A 20 12.09 -17.18 34.39
N CYS A 21 12.74 -16.16 34.95
CA CYS A 21 12.16 -14.82 35.07
C CYS A 21 12.09 -14.14 33.70
N THR A 22 13.17 -14.27 32.91
CA THR A 22 13.28 -13.71 31.57
C THR A 22 13.88 -14.74 30.62
N ILE A 23 13.24 -14.94 29.49
CA ILE A 23 13.66 -15.89 28.46
C ILE A 23 13.93 -15.11 27.18
N TYR A 24 15.17 -15.10 26.70
CA TYR A 24 15.54 -14.54 25.40
C TYR A 24 15.41 -15.62 24.34
N VAL A 25 14.61 -15.36 23.31
CA VAL A 25 14.48 -16.21 22.14
C VAL A 25 15.41 -15.68 21.05
N GLU A 26 16.31 -16.54 20.62
CA GLU A 26 17.19 -16.36 19.45
C GLU A 26 16.98 -17.55 18.51
N SER A 27 15.80 -17.64 17.90
CA SER A 27 15.49 -18.77 17.02
C SER A 27 16.20 -18.64 15.67
N PRO A 28 16.67 -19.76 15.08
CA PRO A 28 17.17 -19.74 13.72
C PRO A 28 16.10 -19.30 12.71
N ASP A 29 16.54 -18.79 11.56
CA ASP A 29 15.64 -18.36 10.49
C ASP A 29 14.64 -19.48 10.11
N GLY A 30 13.35 -19.14 10.10
CA GLY A 30 12.27 -20.09 9.80
C GLY A 30 11.87 -21.02 10.94
N VAL A 31 12.52 -20.94 12.11
CA VAL A 31 12.17 -21.73 13.29
C VAL A 31 11.28 -20.91 14.21
N TRP A 32 10.05 -21.38 14.39
CA TRP A 32 9.07 -20.81 15.31
C TRP A 32 9.15 -21.51 16.67
N LEU A 33 9.19 -20.73 17.74
CA LEU A 33 9.04 -21.24 19.09
C LEU A 33 7.66 -20.88 19.64
N THR A 34 6.91 -21.90 20.08
CA THR A 34 5.53 -21.75 20.55
C THR A 34 5.48 -21.59 22.07
N LEU A 35 4.74 -20.58 22.51
CA LEU A 35 4.46 -20.19 23.89
C LEU A 35 2.96 -20.37 24.15
N ASN A 36 2.57 -21.51 24.73
CA ASN A 36 1.16 -21.77 25.04
C ASN A 36 0.66 -21.01 26.29
N SER A 37 1.57 -20.72 27.23
CA SER A 37 1.35 -19.84 28.37
C SER A 37 2.71 -19.50 28.99
N SER A 38 3.00 -18.21 29.20
CA SER A 38 4.21 -17.81 29.92
C SER A 38 4.03 -17.80 31.43
N GLY A 39 2.81 -17.97 31.96
CA GLY A 39 2.53 -17.73 33.37
C GLY A 39 2.89 -16.29 33.76
N SER A 40 3.93 -16.12 34.59
CA SER A 40 4.53 -14.82 34.93
C SER A 40 5.90 -14.58 34.26
N SER A 41 6.34 -15.48 33.39
CA SER A 41 7.62 -15.34 32.67
C SER A 41 7.49 -14.29 31.58
N HIS A 42 8.54 -13.48 31.45
CA HIS A 42 8.70 -12.48 30.40
C HIS A 42 9.54 -13.10 29.27
N VAL A 43 8.98 -13.22 28.06
CA VAL A 43 9.72 -13.70 26.88
C VAL A 43 10.13 -12.53 25.99
N VAL A 44 11.40 -12.46 25.61
CA VAL A 44 11.95 -11.42 24.73
C VAL A 44 12.40 -12.07 23.44
N ALA A 45 11.75 -11.76 22.32
CA ALA A 45 12.17 -12.17 20.98
C ALA A 45 13.03 -11.07 20.35
N GLY A 46 14.33 -11.34 20.16
CA GLY A 46 15.27 -10.38 19.57
C GLY A 46 15.82 -10.86 18.22
N GLY A 47 16.49 -9.97 17.48
CA GLY A 47 17.08 -10.31 16.18
C GLY A 47 16.02 -10.66 15.13
N SER A 48 16.20 -11.77 14.41
CA SER A 48 15.27 -12.29 13.39
C SER A 48 14.39 -13.44 13.94
N SER A 49 14.17 -13.47 15.25
CA SER A 49 13.47 -14.58 15.91
C SER A 49 11.98 -14.63 15.59
N HIS A 50 11.41 -15.83 15.66
CA HIS A 50 9.99 -16.10 15.42
C HIS A 50 9.35 -16.77 16.64
N VAL A 51 8.25 -16.19 17.12
CA VAL A 51 7.52 -16.65 18.31
C VAL A 51 6.03 -16.75 18.03
N GLU A 52 5.44 -17.89 18.35
CA GLU A 52 3.98 -18.02 18.44
C GLU A 52 3.59 -17.96 19.92
N ALA A 53 2.61 -17.14 20.28
CA ALA A 53 2.16 -16.93 21.64
C ALA A 53 0.64 -17.08 21.73
N GLY A 54 0.19 -18.07 22.51
CA GLY A 54 -1.21 -18.31 22.83
C GLY A 54 -1.50 -18.10 24.31
N GLY A 55 -2.78 -18.17 24.67
CA GLY A 55 -3.23 -18.05 26.06
C GLY A 55 -2.93 -16.68 26.69
N ARG A 56 -2.54 -16.67 27.97
CA ARG A 56 -2.12 -15.47 28.72
C ARG A 56 -0.60 -15.34 28.69
N SER A 57 -0.05 -15.02 27.53
CA SER A 57 1.40 -14.88 27.32
C SER A 57 1.82 -13.42 27.23
N HIS A 58 3.06 -13.12 27.62
CA HIS A 58 3.67 -11.78 27.47
C HIS A 58 4.98 -11.87 26.69
N VAL A 59 5.03 -11.19 25.54
CA VAL A 59 6.18 -11.20 24.62
C VAL A 59 6.65 -9.78 24.35
N GLU A 60 7.95 -9.52 24.50
CA GLU A 60 8.59 -8.32 23.98
C GLU A 60 9.33 -8.67 22.67
N ALA A 61 8.86 -8.12 21.57
CA ALA A 61 9.42 -8.29 20.24
C ALA A 61 10.33 -7.09 19.90
N ARG A 62 11.58 -7.34 19.55
CA ARG A 62 12.58 -6.32 19.22
C ARG A 62 13.25 -6.59 17.87
N ASP A 63 13.86 -5.55 17.32
CA ASP A 63 14.62 -5.62 16.07
C ASP A 63 13.76 -6.09 14.88
N SER A 64 14.07 -7.23 14.26
CA SER A 64 13.36 -7.77 13.09
C SER A 64 12.54 -9.01 13.43
N SER A 65 12.11 -9.14 14.69
CA SER A 65 11.37 -10.30 15.19
C SER A 65 9.97 -10.43 14.60
N HIS A 66 9.49 -11.67 14.47
CA HIS A 66 8.11 -12.00 14.10
C HIS A 66 7.37 -12.62 15.29
N VAL A 67 6.19 -12.09 15.64
CA VAL A 67 5.32 -12.67 16.67
C VAL A 67 3.92 -12.95 16.14
N GLU A 68 3.45 -14.20 16.27
CA GLU A 68 2.03 -14.52 16.19
C GLU A 68 1.46 -14.55 17.61
N ALA A 69 0.44 -13.73 17.91
CA ALA A 69 -0.20 -13.64 19.20
C ALA A 69 -1.69 -13.99 19.08
N ARG A 70 -2.15 -14.94 19.89
CA ARG A 70 -3.52 -15.46 19.92
C ARG A 70 -4.10 -15.37 21.33
N ASP A 71 -5.41 -15.57 21.44
CA ASP A 71 -6.20 -15.52 22.67
C ASP A 71 -6.09 -14.20 23.45
N SER A 72 -5.45 -14.18 24.61
CA SER A 72 -5.33 -13.03 25.53
C SER A 72 -3.86 -12.64 25.72
N SER A 73 -3.06 -12.82 24.67
CA SER A 73 -1.64 -12.53 24.69
C SER A 73 -1.37 -11.03 24.68
N HIS A 74 -0.28 -10.62 25.31
CA HIS A 74 0.23 -9.24 25.29
C HIS A 74 1.57 -9.19 24.57
N VAL A 75 1.69 -8.29 23.60
CA VAL A 75 2.92 -8.09 22.82
C VAL A 75 3.38 -6.64 22.91
N GLU A 76 4.62 -6.41 23.32
CA GLU A 76 5.31 -5.13 23.11
C GLU A 76 6.25 -5.26 21.91
N ALA A 77 5.97 -4.57 20.81
CA ALA A 77 6.78 -4.61 19.59
C ALA A 77 7.53 -3.29 19.37
N ARG A 78 8.85 -3.38 19.18
CA ARG A 78 9.71 -2.21 18.96
C ARG A 78 10.72 -2.47 17.85
N GLY A 79 11.01 -1.44 17.05
CA GLY A 79 12.00 -1.55 15.97
C GLY A 79 11.34 -1.90 14.65
N ARG A 80 11.81 -2.92 13.94
CA ARG A 80 11.26 -3.41 12.66
C ARG A 80 10.49 -4.73 12.84
N SER A 81 9.81 -4.90 13.97
CA SER A 81 9.09 -6.13 14.29
C SER A 81 7.82 -6.28 13.46
N HIS A 82 7.43 -7.54 13.21
CA HIS A 82 6.14 -7.91 12.64
C HIS A 82 5.31 -8.66 13.68
N VAL A 83 4.03 -8.29 13.84
CA VAL A 83 3.11 -8.91 14.79
C VAL A 83 1.80 -9.25 14.11
N GLU A 84 1.37 -10.49 14.19
CA GLU A 84 0.00 -10.89 13.87
C GLU A 84 -0.76 -11.15 15.17
N ALA A 85 -1.80 -10.37 15.44
CA ALA A 85 -2.60 -10.45 16.66
C ALA A 85 -4.03 -10.89 16.36
N TRP A 86 -4.45 -11.94 17.06
CA TRP A 86 -5.73 -12.61 16.87
C TRP A 86 -6.54 -12.62 18.17
N ASP A 87 -7.84 -12.88 18.04
CA ASP A 87 -8.79 -13.01 19.13
C ASP A 87 -8.85 -11.78 20.04
N SER A 88 -8.42 -11.84 21.30
CA SER A 88 -8.48 -10.73 22.28
C SER A 88 -7.08 -10.26 22.69
N SER A 89 -6.11 -10.37 21.78
CA SER A 89 -4.72 -10.00 22.03
C SER A 89 -4.56 -8.49 22.18
N HIS A 90 -3.55 -8.08 22.97
CA HIS A 90 -3.17 -6.68 23.16
C HIS A 90 -1.77 -6.44 22.60
N VAL A 91 -1.61 -5.46 21.73
CA VAL A 91 -0.33 -5.10 21.13
C VAL A 91 0.02 -3.65 21.40
N VAL A 92 1.23 -3.38 21.89
CA VAL A 92 1.82 -2.04 21.92
C VAL A 92 2.96 -2.02 20.92
N ALA A 93 2.82 -1.26 19.83
CA ALA A 93 3.77 -1.21 18.73
C ALA A 93 4.40 0.17 18.58
N GLY A 94 5.72 0.21 18.38
CA GLY A 94 6.47 1.45 18.20
C GLY A 94 7.67 1.30 17.26
N GLY A 95 8.10 2.41 16.66
CA GLY A 95 9.21 2.38 15.70
C GLY A 95 8.69 2.14 14.28
N ARG A 96 9.25 1.19 13.54
CA ARG A 96 8.83 0.79 12.18
C ARG A 96 8.17 -0.59 12.21
N SER A 97 7.28 -0.81 13.18
CA SER A 97 6.59 -2.07 13.36
C SER A 97 5.46 -2.25 12.34
N HIS A 98 5.17 -3.49 11.97
CA HIS A 98 3.97 -3.87 11.22
C HIS A 98 3.10 -4.75 12.11
N VAL A 99 1.85 -4.36 12.33
CA VAL A 99 0.85 -5.14 13.08
C VAL A 99 -0.33 -5.51 12.19
N VAL A 100 -0.69 -6.78 12.12
CA VAL A 100 -1.97 -7.25 11.58
C VAL A 100 -2.85 -7.64 12.77
N ALA A 101 -4.00 -6.98 12.96
CA ALA A 101 -4.89 -7.21 14.08
C ALA A 101 -6.26 -7.70 13.60
N ARG A 102 -6.69 -8.87 14.09
CA ARG A 102 -7.98 -9.49 13.76
C ARG A 102 -8.77 -9.84 15.01
N GLY A 103 -10.05 -10.20 14.86
CA GLY A 103 -10.93 -10.50 15.98
C GLY A 103 -11.29 -9.27 16.81
N ARG A 104 -11.09 -9.35 18.12
CA ARG A 104 -11.29 -8.29 19.13
C ARG A 104 -9.96 -7.76 19.70
N SER A 105 -8.89 -7.82 18.90
CA SER A 105 -7.57 -7.38 19.32
C SER A 105 -7.54 -5.87 19.59
N HIS A 106 -6.70 -5.46 20.54
CA HIS A 106 -6.46 -4.05 20.87
C HIS A 106 -5.02 -3.68 20.53
N VAL A 107 -4.81 -2.62 19.76
CA VAL A 107 -3.49 -2.16 19.32
C VAL A 107 -3.27 -0.71 19.71
N VAL A 108 -2.15 -0.42 20.36
CA VAL A 108 -1.62 0.94 20.54
C VAL A 108 -0.39 1.08 19.67
N ALA A 109 -0.46 1.89 18.62
CA ALA A 109 0.61 2.05 17.62
C ALA A 109 1.15 3.49 17.58
N GLY A 110 2.47 3.63 17.72
CA GLY A 110 3.17 4.90 17.60
C GLY A 110 4.39 4.84 16.67
N GLY A 111 5.06 5.98 16.49
CA GLY A 111 6.25 6.04 15.64
C GLY A 111 5.91 6.07 14.15
N SER A 112 6.49 5.19 13.36
CA SER A 112 6.21 4.98 11.93
C SER A 112 5.67 3.58 11.70
N SER A 113 4.72 3.16 12.55
CA SER A 113 4.11 1.83 12.50
C SER A 113 3.08 1.73 11.37
N HIS A 114 2.89 0.53 10.84
CA HIS A 114 1.82 0.18 9.90
C HIS A 114 0.89 -0.83 10.58
N VAL A 115 -0.42 -0.58 10.56
CA VAL A 115 -1.43 -1.43 11.22
C VAL A 115 -2.53 -1.80 10.23
N GLU A 116 -2.76 -3.09 10.03
CA GLU A 116 -3.95 -3.59 9.34
C GLU A 116 -4.97 -4.08 10.38
N ALA A 117 -6.13 -3.44 10.46
CA ALA A 117 -7.16 -3.68 11.47
C ALA A 117 -8.43 -4.27 10.82
N TRP A 118 -8.75 -5.51 11.20
CA TRP A 118 -9.87 -6.28 10.66
C TRP A 118 -10.90 -6.61 11.76
N ASP A 119 -12.05 -7.15 11.35
CA ASP A 119 -13.14 -7.58 12.24
C ASP A 119 -13.63 -6.51 13.23
N ARG A 120 -13.43 -6.71 14.54
CA ARG A 120 -13.83 -5.82 15.65
C ARG A 120 -12.60 -5.36 16.43
N SER A 121 -11.45 -5.26 15.76
CA SER A 121 -10.23 -4.75 16.37
C SER A 121 -10.37 -3.28 16.75
N HIS A 122 -9.64 -2.87 17.78
CA HIS A 122 -9.57 -1.49 18.24
C HIS A 122 -8.12 -1.01 18.13
N VAL A 123 -7.90 0.15 17.51
CA VAL A 123 -6.57 0.71 17.28
C VAL A 123 -6.48 2.14 17.79
N GLU A 124 -5.51 2.43 18.65
CA GLU A 124 -5.06 3.78 18.95
C GLU A 124 -3.76 4.07 18.18
N ALA A 125 -3.80 4.99 17.21
CA ALA A 125 -2.66 5.32 16.36
C ALA A 125 -2.18 6.77 16.56
N GLY A 126 -0.88 6.95 16.79
CA GLY A 126 -0.23 8.26 16.89
C GLY A 126 1.12 8.35 16.18
N GLY A 127 1.78 9.51 16.26
CA GLY A 127 3.03 9.76 15.53
C GLY A 127 2.85 9.90 14.03
N ARG A 128 3.50 9.04 13.25
CA ARG A 128 3.43 8.92 11.78
C ARG A 128 2.92 7.54 11.37
N SER A 129 2.00 6.98 12.15
CA SER A 129 1.44 5.65 11.89
C SER A 129 0.52 5.66 10.67
N HIS A 130 0.47 4.55 9.95
CA HIS A 130 -0.48 4.28 8.88
C HIS A 130 -1.41 3.15 9.33
N VAL A 131 -2.72 3.31 9.16
CA VAL A 131 -3.72 2.32 9.56
C VAL A 131 -4.65 2.00 8.39
N GLU A 132 -4.77 0.72 8.02
CA GLU A 132 -5.85 0.22 7.19
C GLU A 132 -6.97 -0.33 8.08
N ALA A 133 -8.14 0.30 8.08
CA ALA A 133 -9.29 -0.07 8.90
C ALA A 133 -10.38 -0.72 8.04
N ARG A 134 -10.69 -1.99 8.31
CA ARG A 134 -11.65 -2.79 7.53
C ARG A 134 -12.73 -3.40 8.42
N ASP A 135 -13.75 -3.99 7.79
CA ASP A 135 -14.92 -4.60 8.44
C ASP A 135 -15.64 -3.70 9.46
N SER A 136 -15.54 -3.98 10.76
CA SER A 136 -16.17 -3.25 11.86
C SER A 136 -15.13 -2.79 12.89
N SER A 137 -13.89 -2.59 12.44
CA SER A 137 -12.79 -2.10 13.29
C SER A 137 -13.05 -0.68 13.75
N HIS A 138 -12.46 -0.32 14.89
CA HIS A 138 -12.53 1.01 15.46
C HIS A 138 -11.13 1.61 15.57
N VAL A 139 -10.93 2.84 15.09
CA VAL A 139 -9.63 3.52 15.07
C VAL A 139 -9.73 4.89 15.71
N GLU A 140 -8.89 5.14 16.70
CA GLU A 140 -8.59 6.48 17.21
C GLU A 140 -7.23 6.94 16.68
N ALA A 141 -7.22 7.95 15.81
CA ALA A 141 -6.00 8.43 15.15
C ALA A 141 -5.66 9.87 15.55
N ARG A 142 -4.38 10.12 15.85
CA ARG A 142 -3.83 11.44 16.24
C ARG A 142 -2.51 11.77 15.55
N ASP A 143 -2.00 12.97 15.79
CA ASP A 143 -0.75 13.51 15.25
C ASP A 143 -0.69 13.56 13.71
N SER A 144 0.36 13.01 13.10
CA SER A 144 0.57 12.92 11.65
C SER A 144 0.22 11.53 11.11
N SER A 145 -0.72 10.85 11.75
CA SER A 145 -1.17 9.53 11.30
C SER A 145 -2.00 9.63 10.00
N HIS A 146 -2.08 8.52 9.29
CA HIS A 146 -2.89 8.33 8.10
C HIS A 146 -3.80 7.11 8.25
N VAL A 147 -5.04 7.20 7.77
CA VAL A 147 -6.00 6.09 7.84
C VAL A 147 -6.61 5.83 6.46
N GLU A 148 -6.63 4.57 6.02
CA GLU A 148 -7.47 4.09 4.93
C GLU A 148 -8.68 3.36 5.53
N ALA A 149 -9.88 3.89 5.32
CA ALA A 149 -11.09 3.40 5.96
C ALA A 149 -12.02 2.71 4.96
N TRP A 150 -12.31 1.44 5.22
CA TRP A 150 -13.10 0.55 4.37
C TRP A 150 -14.31 -0.01 5.13
N ASP A 151 -15.23 -0.62 4.39
CA ASP A 151 -16.43 -1.30 4.90
C ASP A 151 -17.20 -0.48 5.95
N ARG A 152 -17.48 -1.04 7.13
CA ARG A 152 -18.23 -0.43 8.24
C ARG A 152 -17.30 -0.02 9.40
N SER A 153 -16.04 0.29 9.10
CA SER A 153 -15.10 0.75 10.14
C SER A 153 -15.59 2.07 10.76
N HIS A 154 -15.16 2.33 11.99
CA HIS A 154 -15.40 3.58 12.71
C HIS A 154 -14.07 4.26 12.97
N VAL A 155 -13.93 5.52 12.58
CA VAL A 155 -12.68 6.28 12.75
C VAL A 155 -12.95 7.59 13.46
N GLU A 156 -12.26 7.78 14.59
CA GLU A 156 -12.16 9.05 15.31
C GLU A 156 -10.77 9.64 15.06
N ALA A 157 -10.71 10.76 14.36
CA ALA A 157 -9.47 11.33 13.88
C ALA A 157 -9.29 12.77 14.35
N ARG A 158 -8.12 13.08 14.91
CA ARG A 158 -7.79 14.47 15.26
C ARG A 158 -7.54 15.30 14.00
N ARG A 159 -7.64 16.62 14.13
CA ARG A 159 -7.71 17.63 13.04
C ARG A 159 -6.68 17.49 11.91
N CYS A 160 -5.50 16.89 12.17
CA CYS A 160 -4.41 16.80 11.20
C CYS A 160 -4.22 15.41 10.59
N VAL A 161 -5.07 14.44 10.95
CA VAL A 161 -5.02 13.08 10.39
C VAL A 161 -5.71 13.08 9.04
N ALA A 162 -5.01 12.59 8.02
CA ALA A 162 -5.60 12.39 6.68
C ALA A 162 -6.28 11.02 6.62
N ILE A 163 -7.49 10.98 6.05
CA ILE A 163 -8.29 9.77 5.89
C ILE A 163 -8.64 9.57 4.42
N HIS A 164 -8.23 8.45 3.82
CA HIS A 164 -8.82 7.99 2.56
C HIS A 164 -10.06 7.16 2.87
N LEU A 165 -11.23 7.66 2.44
CA LEU A 165 -12.51 6.99 2.64
C LEU A 165 -12.84 6.13 1.43
N HIS A 166 -12.87 4.81 1.62
CA HIS A 166 -13.13 3.84 0.54
C HIS A 166 -14.50 3.17 0.62
N SER A 167 -15.32 3.49 1.62
CA SER A 167 -16.68 2.97 1.74
C SER A 167 -17.61 4.00 2.39
N GLN A 168 -18.76 4.24 1.76
CA GLN A 168 -19.82 5.09 2.31
C GLN A 168 -20.50 4.51 3.57
N ARG A 169 -20.11 3.30 4.01
CA ARG A 169 -20.59 2.68 5.25
C ARG A 169 -19.70 2.97 6.45
N VAL A 170 -18.56 3.64 6.26
CA VAL A 170 -17.67 4.04 7.36
C VAL A 170 -18.34 5.13 8.20
N THR A 171 -18.16 5.06 9.51
CA THR A 171 -18.53 6.16 10.42
C THR A 171 -17.28 6.98 10.74
N LEU A 172 -17.33 8.29 10.53
CA LEU A 172 -16.20 9.20 10.70
C LEU A 172 -16.51 10.31 11.71
N ASP A 173 -15.58 10.58 12.61
CA ASP A 173 -15.55 11.78 13.44
C ASP A 173 -14.18 12.47 13.33
N GLY A 174 -14.15 13.64 12.70
CA GLY A 174 -12.96 14.46 12.52
C GLY A 174 -12.04 14.05 11.35
N GLY A 175 -10.77 14.45 11.45
CA GLY A 175 -9.76 14.28 10.39
C GLY A 175 -9.96 15.18 9.17
N VAL A 176 -9.08 14.99 8.17
CA VAL A 176 -9.17 15.56 6.83
C VAL A 176 -9.51 14.43 5.87
N VAL A 177 -10.74 14.43 5.36
CA VAL A 177 -11.28 13.33 4.55
C VAL A 177 -11.01 13.56 3.07
N ILE A 178 -10.44 12.54 2.43
CA ILE A 178 -10.31 12.40 0.99
C ILE A 178 -11.28 11.28 0.59
N ASP A 179 -12.42 11.66 0.01
CA ASP A 179 -13.47 10.71 -0.36
C ASP A 179 -13.12 9.99 -1.66
N MET A 180 -12.55 8.78 -1.53
CA MET A 180 -12.19 7.94 -2.66
C MET A 180 -13.40 7.27 -3.30
N THR A 181 -14.54 7.20 -2.60
CA THR A 181 -15.76 6.60 -3.18
C THR A 181 -16.44 7.50 -4.21
N ALA A 182 -16.15 8.80 -4.16
CA ALA A 182 -16.62 9.78 -5.13
C ALA A 182 -15.71 9.90 -6.37
N VAL A 183 -14.56 9.22 -6.37
CA VAL A 183 -13.58 9.28 -7.46
C VAL A 183 -13.90 8.20 -8.50
N ASP A 184 -14.49 8.61 -9.62
CA ASP A 184 -14.71 7.72 -10.78
C ASP A 184 -13.45 7.64 -11.65
N MET A 185 -12.62 6.64 -11.42
CA MET A 185 -11.41 6.41 -12.22
C MET A 185 -11.69 5.93 -13.66
N THR A 186 -12.95 5.68 -14.02
CA THR A 186 -13.36 5.37 -15.41
C THR A 186 -13.63 6.62 -16.24
N ASP A 187 -13.88 7.77 -15.58
CA ASP A 187 -13.97 9.06 -16.25
C ASP A 187 -12.58 9.56 -16.68
N PRO A 188 -12.35 9.85 -17.97
CA PRO A 188 -11.04 10.27 -18.48
C PRO A 188 -10.47 11.53 -17.81
N ARG A 189 -11.33 12.49 -17.47
CA ARG A 189 -10.88 13.73 -16.82
C ARG A 189 -10.43 13.47 -15.40
N THR A 190 -11.26 12.79 -14.62
CA THR A 190 -10.95 12.39 -13.24
C THR A 190 -9.67 11.56 -13.20
N TRP A 191 -9.52 10.60 -14.12
CA TRP A 191 -8.28 9.83 -14.24
C TRP A 191 -7.07 10.73 -14.51
N CYS A 192 -7.19 11.70 -15.41
CA CYS A 192 -6.09 12.64 -15.69
C CYS A 192 -5.72 13.47 -14.46
N GLU A 193 -6.71 14.00 -13.73
CA GLU A 193 -6.50 14.82 -12.53
C GLU A 193 -5.80 14.02 -11.42
N VAL A 194 -6.28 12.80 -11.14
CA VAL A 194 -5.71 11.91 -10.12
C VAL A 194 -4.30 11.44 -10.49
N ARG A 195 -4.04 11.19 -11.78
CA ARG A 195 -2.74 10.72 -12.25
C ARG A 195 -1.75 11.84 -12.61
N GLY A 196 -2.17 13.11 -12.51
CA GLY A 196 -1.34 14.27 -12.85
C GLY A 196 -1.08 14.44 -14.36
N VAL A 197 -1.96 13.91 -15.22
CA VAL A 197 -1.90 14.08 -16.67
C VAL A 197 -2.40 15.47 -17.03
N LYS A 198 -1.59 16.23 -17.76
CA LYS A 198 -1.97 17.57 -18.21
C LYS A 198 -3.09 17.47 -19.24
N VAL A 199 -4.18 18.20 -19.00
CA VAL A 199 -5.27 18.40 -19.96
C VAL A 199 -5.16 19.81 -20.55
N ILE A 200 -5.14 19.90 -21.87
CA ILE A 200 -5.19 21.16 -22.61
C ILE A 200 -6.67 21.41 -22.99
N PRO A 201 -7.28 22.51 -22.54
CA PRO A 201 -8.68 22.81 -22.86
C PRO A 201 -8.89 23.00 -24.37
N GLY A 202 -9.96 22.38 -24.89
CA GLY A 202 -10.47 22.62 -26.24
C GLY A 202 -11.55 23.70 -26.28
N GLU A 203 -12.25 23.82 -27.41
CA GLU A 203 -13.43 24.70 -27.50
C GLU A 203 -14.58 24.20 -26.62
N THR A 204 -14.75 22.88 -26.56
CA THR A 204 -15.67 22.20 -25.64
C THR A 204 -14.91 21.17 -24.80
N THR A 205 -15.52 20.69 -23.72
CA THR A 205 -14.94 19.62 -22.89
C THR A 205 -14.73 18.30 -23.64
N ALA A 206 -15.42 18.09 -24.77
CA ALA A 206 -15.21 16.92 -25.63
C ALA A 206 -13.94 17.04 -26.49
N ASP A 207 -13.46 18.27 -26.70
CA ASP A 207 -12.27 18.62 -27.46
C ASP A 207 -11.01 18.75 -26.60
N ASP A 208 -11.15 18.58 -25.28
CA ASP A 208 -10.01 18.60 -24.35
C ASP A 208 -9.01 17.50 -24.69
N ILE A 209 -7.73 17.86 -24.66
CA ILE A 209 -6.62 16.99 -25.07
C ILE A 209 -5.80 16.60 -23.86
N ALA A 210 -5.72 15.31 -23.56
CA ALA A 210 -4.78 14.77 -22.58
C ALA A 210 -3.39 14.62 -23.18
N VAL A 211 -2.38 15.10 -22.47
CA VAL A 211 -0.97 15.00 -22.83
C VAL A 211 -0.38 13.74 -22.22
N VAL A 212 -0.19 12.72 -23.04
CA VAL A 212 0.26 11.39 -22.62
C VAL A 212 1.50 10.95 -23.39
N PHE A 213 2.10 9.82 -23.01
CA PHE A 213 3.41 9.43 -23.49
C PHE A 213 3.45 8.02 -24.06
N LYS A 214 4.38 7.79 -24.97
CA LYS A 214 4.66 6.48 -25.56
C LYS A 214 6.16 6.20 -25.54
N ALA A 215 6.51 5.01 -25.04
CA ALA A 215 7.85 4.46 -25.19
C ALA A 215 7.94 3.72 -26.54
N VAL A 216 9.02 3.98 -27.28
CA VAL A 216 9.25 3.44 -28.63
C VAL A 216 10.72 3.07 -28.83
N ASP A 217 10.99 2.28 -29.86
CA ASP A 217 12.34 1.92 -30.26
C ASP A 217 13.00 3.01 -31.13
N ASP A 218 14.21 2.74 -31.62
CA ASP A 218 14.98 3.67 -32.46
C ASP A 218 14.35 3.93 -33.84
N LYS A 219 13.37 3.11 -34.23
CA LYS A 219 12.60 3.28 -35.46
C LYS A 219 11.29 4.03 -35.20
N TRP A 220 11.10 4.56 -34.00
CA TRP A 220 9.88 5.23 -33.55
C TRP A 220 8.65 4.34 -33.62
N THR A 221 8.82 3.04 -33.36
CA THR A 221 7.72 2.08 -33.36
C THR A 221 7.72 1.22 -32.10
N THR A 222 6.84 0.23 -32.09
CA THR A 222 6.73 -0.80 -31.06
C THR A 222 6.65 -2.16 -31.76
N PRO A 223 6.72 -3.30 -31.05
CA PRO A 223 6.47 -4.60 -31.67
C PRO A 223 5.14 -4.74 -32.42
N ARG A 224 4.18 -3.83 -32.19
CA ARG A 224 2.89 -3.76 -32.91
C ARG A 224 2.94 -2.96 -34.23
N GLY A 225 4.07 -2.35 -34.57
CA GLY A 225 4.31 -1.72 -35.88
C GLY A 225 3.65 -0.35 -36.12
N VAL A 226 3.05 0.28 -35.11
CA VAL A 226 2.48 1.64 -35.23
C VAL A 226 3.61 2.68 -35.32
N ASP A 227 3.48 3.64 -36.23
CA ASP A 227 4.46 4.71 -36.49
C ASP A 227 4.24 5.94 -35.59
N TYR A 228 5.17 6.18 -34.67
CA TYR A 228 5.19 7.31 -33.75
C TYR A 228 6.31 8.31 -34.07
N ARG A 229 6.82 8.34 -35.31
CA ARG A 229 7.85 9.33 -35.69
C ARG A 229 7.40 10.76 -35.34
N PRO A 230 8.31 11.64 -34.87
CA PRO A 230 7.97 13.02 -34.60
C PRO A 230 7.26 13.68 -35.79
N GLY A 231 6.12 14.31 -35.54
CA GLY A 231 5.20 14.82 -36.56
C GLY A 231 4.05 13.88 -36.95
N SER A 232 4.10 12.59 -36.61
CA SER A 232 3.03 11.64 -36.96
C SER A 232 1.80 11.76 -36.04
N THR A 233 0.64 11.32 -36.54
CA THR A 233 -0.64 11.24 -35.81
C THR A 233 -1.27 9.86 -36.04
N PRO A 234 -0.75 8.80 -35.40
CA PRO A 234 -1.26 7.44 -35.63
C PRO A 234 -2.72 7.28 -35.17
N GLU A 235 -3.43 6.37 -35.82
CA GLU A 235 -4.80 5.95 -35.50
C GLU A 235 -4.84 4.42 -35.41
N ALA A 236 -5.56 3.89 -34.42
CA ALA A 236 -5.77 2.45 -34.24
C ALA A 236 -6.97 1.97 -35.09
N PRO A 237 -6.75 1.13 -36.11
CA PRO A 237 -7.85 0.62 -36.95
C PRO A 237 -8.76 -0.38 -36.22
N ASP A 238 -8.26 -1.00 -35.15
CA ASP A 238 -8.94 -1.97 -34.31
C ASP A 238 -9.57 -1.34 -33.06
N TRP A 239 -9.83 -0.02 -33.06
CA TRP A 239 -10.30 0.70 -31.87
C TRP A 239 -11.61 0.14 -31.32
N GLU A 240 -11.61 -0.17 -30.01
CA GLU A 240 -12.80 -0.47 -29.23
C GLU A 240 -12.72 0.20 -27.85
N PRO A 241 -13.77 0.90 -27.39
CA PRO A 241 -13.78 1.64 -26.12
C PRO A 241 -14.03 0.72 -24.92
N THR A 242 -13.17 -0.26 -24.73
CA THR A 242 -13.27 -1.29 -23.68
C THR A 242 -12.19 -1.12 -22.62
N THR A 243 -12.39 -1.61 -21.41
CA THR A 243 -11.41 -1.48 -20.31
C THR A 243 -10.34 -2.58 -20.30
N PHE A 244 -10.26 -3.43 -21.33
CA PHE A 244 -9.20 -4.43 -21.46
C PHE A 244 -8.07 -3.97 -22.38
N CYS A 245 -6.89 -4.57 -22.19
CA CYS A 245 -5.69 -4.23 -22.96
C CYS A 245 -5.79 -4.73 -24.42
N GLY A 246 -5.48 -3.86 -25.39
CA GLY A 246 -5.69 -4.10 -26.83
C GLY A 246 -6.77 -3.18 -27.41
N HIS A 247 -6.97 -3.27 -28.73
CA HIS A 247 -8.01 -2.54 -29.48
C HIS A 247 -7.93 -1.01 -29.27
N GLY A 248 -6.75 -0.45 -29.60
CA GLY A 248 -6.45 0.97 -29.39
C GLY A 248 -4.96 1.28 -29.23
N LEU A 249 -4.62 2.57 -29.27
CA LEU A 249 -3.27 3.05 -28.97
C LEU A 249 -3.11 3.26 -27.48
N HIS A 250 -2.11 2.64 -26.86
CA HIS A 250 -1.87 2.70 -25.42
C HIS A 250 -0.80 3.72 -25.05
N PHE A 251 -1.06 4.53 -24.02
CA PHE A 251 -0.18 5.60 -23.57
C PHE A 251 -0.03 5.62 -22.04
N GLY A 252 1.18 5.91 -21.57
CA GLY A 252 1.47 6.09 -20.15
C GLY A 252 1.34 7.56 -19.73
N VAL A 253 1.25 7.77 -18.41
CA VAL A 253 1.16 9.10 -17.78
C VAL A 253 2.48 9.88 -17.82
N SER A 254 3.61 9.19 -18.03
CA SER A 254 4.95 9.76 -18.16
C SER A 254 5.83 8.89 -19.06
N PRO A 255 6.98 9.40 -19.55
CA PRO A 255 7.95 8.56 -20.25
C PRO A 255 8.43 7.38 -19.42
N SER A 256 8.74 7.60 -18.14
CA SER A 256 9.20 6.53 -17.22
C SER A 256 8.15 5.44 -17.06
N ARG A 257 6.88 5.79 -16.82
CA ARG A 257 5.78 4.82 -16.74
C ARG A 257 5.53 4.11 -18.07
N SER A 258 5.77 4.79 -19.19
CA SER A 258 5.66 4.16 -20.50
C SER A 258 6.75 3.12 -20.75
N ALA A 259 7.94 3.29 -20.17
CA ALA A 259 9.05 2.35 -20.27
C ALA A 259 8.77 1.01 -19.57
N ASP A 260 7.92 1.01 -18.52
CA ASP A 260 7.47 -0.22 -17.86
C ASP A 260 6.77 -1.19 -18.84
N TYR A 261 6.21 -0.65 -19.94
CA TYR A 261 5.51 -1.39 -21.00
C TYR A 261 6.36 -1.73 -22.22
N LEU A 262 7.59 -1.22 -22.30
CA LEU A 262 8.56 -1.54 -23.33
C LEU A 262 9.96 -1.38 -22.70
N GLN A 263 10.43 -2.45 -22.05
CA GLN A 263 11.65 -2.41 -21.23
C GLN A 263 12.90 -1.99 -22.04
N ASP A 264 12.96 -2.37 -23.33
CA ASP A 264 14.04 -2.02 -24.26
C ASP A 264 13.78 -0.71 -25.03
N ALA A 265 12.87 0.15 -24.56
CA ALA A 265 12.60 1.43 -25.19
C ALA A 265 13.85 2.33 -25.19
N THR A 266 14.20 2.84 -26.36
CA THR A 266 15.33 3.74 -26.54
C THR A 266 14.88 5.20 -26.69
N ARG A 267 13.61 5.43 -27.03
CA ARG A 267 13.04 6.75 -27.32
C ARG A 267 11.66 6.91 -26.69
N PHE A 268 11.25 8.17 -26.50
CA PHE A 268 9.93 8.51 -25.98
C PHE A 268 9.29 9.60 -26.84
N VAL A 269 7.98 9.53 -26.96
CA VAL A 269 7.19 10.60 -27.56
C VAL A 269 6.10 11.07 -26.61
N ARG A 270 5.87 12.37 -26.63
CA ARG A 270 4.68 13.00 -26.05
C ARG A 270 3.65 13.17 -27.15
N VAL A 271 2.41 12.84 -26.86
CA VAL A 271 1.28 12.91 -27.78
C VAL A 271 0.08 13.58 -27.11
N GLY A 272 -0.85 14.08 -27.92
CA GLY A 272 -2.16 14.51 -27.46
C GLY A 272 -3.25 13.55 -27.90
N VAL A 273 -4.15 13.16 -27.00
CA VAL A 273 -5.34 12.34 -27.30
C VAL A 273 -6.58 13.05 -26.79
N LEU A 274 -7.70 12.92 -27.49
CA LEU A 274 -8.98 13.50 -27.05
C LEU A 274 -9.48 12.79 -25.80
N LEU A 275 -9.93 13.54 -24.79
CA LEU A 275 -10.57 12.97 -23.60
C LEU A 275 -11.83 12.19 -23.96
N SER A 276 -12.59 12.64 -24.96
CA SER A 276 -13.80 11.97 -25.43
C SER A 276 -13.54 10.61 -26.13
N GLU A 277 -12.30 10.35 -26.57
CA GLU A 277 -11.87 9.09 -27.18
C GLU A 277 -10.94 8.28 -26.26
N MET A 278 -10.66 8.78 -25.06
CA MET A 278 -9.77 8.16 -24.09
C MET A 278 -10.56 7.16 -23.24
N VAL A 279 -9.95 6.01 -23.00
CA VAL A 279 -10.43 5.00 -22.04
C VAL A 279 -9.33 4.82 -21.00
N PRO A 280 -9.57 5.25 -19.75
CA PRO A 280 -8.75 4.89 -18.61
C PRO A 280 -8.68 3.37 -18.45
N LEU A 281 -7.48 2.88 -18.14
CA LEU A 281 -7.28 1.52 -17.68
C LEU A 281 -6.90 1.63 -16.19
N ASP A 282 -5.73 1.18 -15.80
CA ASP A 282 -5.22 1.40 -14.43
C ASP A 282 -4.23 2.58 -14.41
N ASP A 283 -2.95 2.29 -14.64
CA ASP A 283 -1.82 3.22 -14.64
C ASP A 283 -1.51 3.82 -16.03
N LYS A 284 -2.34 3.49 -17.02
CA LYS A 284 -2.25 3.93 -18.41
C LYS A 284 -3.65 4.16 -18.98
N CYS A 285 -3.70 4.73 -20.17
CA CYS A 285 -4.93 4.85 -20.95
C CYS A 285 -4.76 4.18 -22.32
N LYS A 286 -5.88 4.05 -23.04
CA LYS A 286 -5.86 3.89 -24.48
C LYS A 286 -6.75 4.92 -25.17
N ALA A 287 -6.47 5.22 -26.43
CA ALA A 287 -7.28 6.11 -27.24
C ALA A 287 -7.33 5.63 -28.69
N LYS A 288 -8.32 6.11 -29.43
CA LYS A 288 -8.49 5.80 -30.86
C LYS A 288 -7.33 6.31 -31.70
N ARG A 289 -6.89 7.55 -31.48
CA ARG A 289 -5.89 8.22 -32.31
C ARG A 289 -5.15 9.32 -31.55
N VAL A 290 -4.02 9.71 -32.11
CA VAL A 290 -3.26 10.89 -31.70
C VAL A 290 -3.78 12.10 -32.47
N VAL A 291 -4.16 13.16 -31.75
CA VAL A 291 -4.69 14.42 -32.32
C VAL A 291 -3.70 15.59 -32.22
N THR A 292 -2.68 15.47 -31.38
CA THR A 292 -1.51 16.36 -31.39
C THR A 292 -0.29 15.57 -31.81
N ALA A 293 0.37 16.01 -32.88
CA ALA A 293 1.50 15.33 -33.50
C ALA A 293 2.54 14.86 -32.48
N CYS A 294 3.10 13.66 -32.70
CA CYS A 294 4.12 13.09 -31.84
C CYS A 294 5.31 14.06 -31.71
N VAL A 295 5.76 14.31 -30.49
CA VAL A 295 6.94 15.12 -30.19
C VAL A 295 7.96 14.27 -29.45
N ALA A 296 9.19 14.21 -29.93
CA ALA A 296 10.28 13.52 -29.25
C ALA A 296 10.56 14.16 -27.89
N VAL A 297 10.67 13.33 -26.85
CA VAL A 297 10.99 13.78 -25.49
C VAL A 297 12.04 12.91 -24.81
N ASP A 298 12.73 13.47 -23.83
CA ASP A 298 13.59 12.72 -22.91
C ASP A 298 12.78 11.95 -21.84
N ARG A 299 13.48 11.30 -20.89
CA ARG A 299 12.84 10.53 -19.81
C ARG A 299 12.05 11.40 -18.83
N GLU A 300 12.34 12.70 -18.79
CA GLU A 300 11.64 13.69 -17.97
C GLU A 300 10.48 14.36 -18.72
N GLY A 301 10.26 14.03 -19.99
CA GLY A 301 9.17 14.57 -20.81
C GLY A 301 9.48 15.93 -21.46
N ARG A 302 10.74 16.37 -21.43
CA ARG A 302 11.20 17.59 -22.10
C ARG A 302 11.46 17.32 -23.57
N GLU A 303 11.11 18.27 -24.43
CA GLU A 303 11.33 18.12 -25.87
C GLU A 303 12.81 17.97 -26.22
N VAL A 304 13.09 17.07 -27.16
CA VAL A 304 14.43 16.86 -27.70
C VAL A 304 14.39 16.87 -29.22
N THR A 305 15.52 17.18 -29.84
CA THR A 305 15.65 17.05 -31.29
C THR A 305 15.65 15.56 -31.67
N ALA A 306 14.84 15.22 -32.68
CA ALA A 306 14.57 13.85 -33.13
C ALA A 306 15.76 13.15 -33.82
#